data_AF-A0ABD5DX94-F1
#
_entry.id   AF-A0ABD5DX94-F1
#
_cell.length_a   1.000
_cell.length_b   1.000
_cell.length_c   1.000
_cell.angle_alpha   90.00
_cell.angle_beta   90.00
_cell.angle_gamma   90.00
#
_symmetry.space_group_name_H-M   'P 1'
#
loop_
_entity.id
_entity.type
_entity.pdbx_description
1 polymer ?
#
loop_
_entity_poly.entity_id
_entity_poly.type
_entity_poly.pdbx_seq_one_letter_code
_entity_poly.pdbx_strand_id
1 'polypeptide(L)'
;AHADREIAYRPARVLMQDFTGVPAVVDLAAMREAVKRLGGDTAKVNPLSPVDLVIDHSVTVDRFGDDEAFEDNVRLEMERNH
;
A
#
# COMPACT_ATOMS: atom_id res chain seq x y z
N ALA A 1 -4.44 32.45 -9.67
CA ALA A 1 -5.60 32.63 -8.78
C ALA A 1 -5.60 31.47 -7.80
N HIS A 2 -5.23 31.71 -6.55
CA HIS A 2 -5.44 30.74 -5.49
C HIS A 2 -6.89 30.89 -5.02
N ALA A 3 -7.63 29.79 -4.99
CA ALA A 3 -8.99 29.78 -4.47
C ALA A 3 -8.91 29.59 -2.94
N ASP A 4 -9.29 30.60 -2.16
CA ASP A 4 -9.32 30.55 -0.69
C ASP A 4 -10.48 29.72 -0.12
N ARG A 5 -11.27 29.07 -0.99
CA ARG A 5 -12.44 28.27 -0.61
C ARG A 5 -12.14 26.79 -0.76
N GLU A 6 -12.14 26.09 0.37
CA GLU A 6 -12.06 24.64 0.42
C GLU A 6 -13.31 23.98 -0.16
N ILE A 7 -13.11 22.86 -0.86
CA ILE A 7 -14.18 22.02 -1.38
C ILE A 7 -13.95 20.57 -0.95
N ALA A 8 -15.02 19.85 -0.62
CA ALA A 8 -14.93 18.43 -0.36
C ALA A 8 -14.86 17.66 -1.68
N TYR A 9 -13.75 16.96 -1.90
CA TYR A 9 -13.58 16.05 -3.04
C TYR A 9 -13.53 14.60 -2.54
N ARG A 10 -14.35 13.74 -3.12
CA ARG A 10 -14.41 12.30 -2.79
C ARG A 10 -14.11 11.50 -4.06
N PRO A 11 -12.88 11.02 -4.26
CA PRO A 11 -12.56 10.18 -5.40
C PRO A 11 -13.30 8.85 -5.33
N ALA A 12 -13.50 8.20 -6.48
CA ALA A 12 -14.21 6.93 -6.57
C ALA A 12 -13.42 5.74 -6.01
N ARG A 13 -12.09 5.80 -6.03
CA ARG A 13 -11.17 4.75 -5.54
C ARG A 13 -9.81 5.32 -5.19
N VAL A 14 -8.99 4.51 -4.52
CA VAL A 14 -7.58 4.78 -4.19
C VAL A 14 -6.71 3.73 -4.87
N LEU A 15 -5.59 4.16 -5.47
CA LEU A 15 -4.55 3.28 -6.00
C LEU A 15 -3.29 3.47 -5.17
N MET A 16 -2.65 2.38 -4.78
CA MET A 16 -1.45 2.37 -3.96
C MET A 16 -0.39 1.44 -4.56
N GLN A 17 0.89 1.77 -4.32
CA GLN A 17 2.02 0.88 -4.54
C GLN A 17 2.49 0.26 -3.22
N ASP A 18 3.38 -0.74 -3.25
CA ASP A 18 3.86 -1.49 -2.10
C ASP A 18 4.56 -0.64 -1.01
N PHE A 19 5.50 0.23 -1.38
CA PHE A 19 6.26 1.07 -0.44
C PHE A 19 5.40 1.99 0.43
N THR A 20 4.24 2.42 -0.06
CA THR A 20 3.27 3.26 0.66
C THR A 20 2.06 2.48 1.14
N GLY A 21 1.72 1.40 0.44
CA GLY A 21 0.67 0.45 0.77
C GLY A 21 0.94 -0.31 2.06
N VAL A 22 2.17 -0.81 2.23
CA VAL A 22 2.57 -1.54 3.44
C VAL A 22 2.45 -0.64 4.69
N PRO A 23 3.05 0.58 4.74
CA PRO A 23 2.83 1.50 5.85
C PRO A 23 1.35 1.83 6.10
N ALA A 24 0.54 2.03 5.06
CA ALA A 24 -0.88 2.33 5.24
C ALA A 24 -1.67 1.16 5.84
N VAL A 25 -1.33 -0.08 5.49
CA VAL A 25 -1.93 -1.28 6.11
C VAL A 25 -1.48 -1.40 7.58
N VAL A 26 -0.22 -1.09 7.89
CA VAL A 26 0.29 -1.03 9.26
C VAL A 26 -0.45 0.03 10.07
N ASP A 27 -0.71 1.21 9.50
CA ASP A 27 -1.50 2.26 10.13
C ASP A 27 -2.95 1.82 10.39
N LEU A 28 -3.58 1.11 9.44
CA LEU A 28 -4.91 0.50 9.65
C LEU A 28 -4.90 -0.49 10.82
N ALA A 29 -3.85 -1.30 10.95
CA ALA A 29 -3.70 -2.23 12.07
C ALA A 29 -3.52 -1.47 13.41
N ALA A 30 -2.68 -0.44 13.43
CA ALA A 30 -2.47 0.40 14.61
C ALA A 30 -3.76 1.14 15.04
N MET A 31 -4.53 1.66 14.08
CA MET A 31 -5.83 2.28 14.34
C MET A 31 -6.83 1.27 14.91
N ARG A 32 -6.89 0.04 14.38
CA ARG A 32 -7.73 -1.03 14.94
C ARG A 32 -7.35 -1.35 16.38
N GLU A 33 -6.06 -1.44 16.68
CA GLU A 33 -5.59 -1.67 18.04
C GLU A 33 -6.01 -0.52 18.98
N ALA A 34 -5.86 0.73 18.53
CA ALA A 34 -6.27 1.90 19.30
C ALA A 34 -7.78 1.91 19.59
N VAL A 35 -8.61 1.61 18.58
CA VAL A 35 -10.08 1.51 18.75
C VAL A 35 -10.44 0.40 19.74
N LYS A 36 -9.77 -0.76 19.66
CA LYS A 36 -9.99 -1.86 20.61
C LYS A 36 -9.66 -1.47 22.04
N ARG A 37 -8.53 -0.77 22.28
CA ARG A 37 -8.12 -0.30 23.62
C ARG A 37 -9.14 0.65 24.24
N LEU A 38 -9.86 1.41 23.41
CA LEU A 38 -10.93 2.31 23.84
C LEU A 38 -12.31 1.63 23.98
N GLY A 39 -12.38 0.31 23.81
CA GLY A 39 -13.64 -0.45 23.86
C GLY A 39 -14.55 -0.25 22.65
N GLY A 40 -14.02 0.29 21.55
CA GLY A 40 -14.75 0.53 20.32
C GLY A 40 -14.80 -0.68 19.39
N ASP A 41 -15.65 -0.57 18.37
CA ASP A 41 -15.78 -1.58 17.32
C ASP A 41 -14.67 -1.43 16.26
N THR A 42 -13.76 -2.40 16.19
CA THR A 42 -12.64 -2.41 15.24
C THR A 42 -13.09 -2.58 13.79
N ALA A 43 -14.29 -3.11 13.53
CA ALA A 43 -14.82 -3.27 12.17
C ALA A 43 -15.12 -1.93 11.50
N LYS A 44 -15.16 -0.83 12.25
CA LYS A 44 -15.28 0.53 11.70
C LYS A 44 -14.00 1.05 11.07
N VAL A 45 -12.85 0.40 11.31
CA VAL A 45 -11.57 0.77 10.72
C VAL A 45 -11.33 -0.09 9.48
N ASN A 46 -11.98 0.32 8.40
CA ASN A 46 -11.89 -0.30 7.08
C ASN A 46 -11.95 0.77 5.98
N PRO A 47 -11.27 0.57 4.84
CA PRO A 47 -11.44 1.43 3.67
C PRO A 47 -12.91 1.48 3.23
N LEU A 48 -13.45 2.69 3.03
CA LEU A 48 -14.82 2.89 2.56
C LEU A 48 -14.90 2.98 1.03
N SER A 49 -13.82 3.40 0.39
CA SER A 49 -13.67 3.40 -1.06
C SER A 49 -12.80 2.22 -1.47
N PRO A 50 -13.03 1.63 -2.66
CA PRO A 50 -12.17 0.58 -3.19
C PRO A 50 -10.71 1.03 -3.19
N VAL A 51 -9.83 0.11 -2.81
CA VAL A 51 -8.38 0.30 -2.80
C VAL A 51 -7.74 -0.81 -3.61
N ASP A 52 -6.96 -0.43 -4.61
CA ASP A 52 -6.13 -1.35 -5.39
C ASP A 52 -4.67 -1.16 -4.96
N LEU A 53 -4.02 -2.24 -4.54
CA LEU A 53 -2.61 -2.25 -4.17
C LEU A 53 -1.83 -3.03 -5.24
N VAL A 54 -0.83 -2.38 -5.82
CA VAL A 54 0.07 -2.98 -6.82
C VAL A 54 1.44 -3.16 -6.19
N ILE A 55 2.06 -4.32 -6.42
CA ILE A 55 3.45 -4.59 -6.02
C ILE A 55 4.32 -4.40 -7.24
N ASP A 56 5.11 -3.33 -7.25
CA ASP A 56 5.93 -2.95 -8.41
C ASP A 56 7.26 -2.27 -8.04
N HIS A 57 7.48 -1.90 -6.77
CA HIS A 57 8.71 -1.22 -6.32
C HIS A 57 9.71 -2.15 -5.60
N SER A 58 9.40 -3.43 -5.47
CA SER A 58 10.21 -4.44 -4.77
C SER A 58 11.27 -5.12 -5.63
N VAL A 59 11.04 -5.27 -6.94
CA VAL A 59 12.00 -5.91 -7.86
C VAL A 59 13.22 -5.01 -8.05
N THR A 60 14.41 -5.58 -7.86
CA THR A 60 15.69 -4.93 -8.15
C THR A 60 16.37 -5.62 -9.34
N VAL A 61 17.12 -4.86 -10.13
CA VAL A 61 17.92 -5.41 -11.24
C VAL A 61 19.25 -5.92 -10.70
N ASP A 62 19.28 -7.16 -10.21
CA ASP A 62 20.49 -7.84 -9.74
C ASP A 62 21.26 -8.52 -10.89
N ARG A 63 20.54 -9.08 -11.86
CA ARG A 63 21.06 -9.59 -13.14
C ARG A 63 20.48 -8.83 -14.33
N PHE A 64 21.25 -8.71 -15.40
CA PHE A 64 20.85 -8.04 -16.63
C PHE A 64 21.56 -8.61 -17.86
N GLY A 65 20.91 -8.54 -19.02
CA GLY A 65 21.54 -8.81 -20.32
C GLY A 65 21.57 -10.26 -20.78
N ASP A 66 20.87 -11.16 -20.09
CA ASP A 66 20.66 -12.55 -20.49
C ASP A 66 19.17 -12.95 -20.36
N ASP A 67 18.82 -14.11 -20.92
CA ASP A 67 17.43 -14.61 -20.95
C ASP A 67 16.93 -15.05 -19.56
N GLU A 68 17.83 -15.29 -18.60
CA GLU A 68 17.53 -15.76 -17.24
C GLU A 68 17.29 -14.58 -16.26
N ALA A 69 17.72 -13.37 -16.61
CA ALA A 69 17.73 -12.20 -15.75
C ALA A 69 16.36 -11.86 -15.13
N PHE A 70 15.27 -12.01 -15.90
CA PHE A 70 13.92 -11.74 -15.37
C PHE A 70 13.54 -12.73 -14.27
N GLU A 71 13.70 -14.03 -14.53
CA GLU A 71 13.34 -15.08 -13.57
C GLU A 71 14.19 -14.98 -12.31
N ASP A 72 15.49 -14.75 -12.47
CA ASP A 72 16.42 -14.59 -11.34
C ASP A 72 16.08 -13.37 -10.47
N ASN A 73 15.78 -12.22 -11.09
CA ASN A 73 15.43 -11.00 -10.35
C ASN A 73 14.10 -11.14 -9.60
N VAL A 74 13.09 -11.80 -10.19
CA VAL A 74 11.81 -12.07 -9.52
C VAL A 74 11.99 -13.09 -8.39
N ARG A 75 12.84 -14.12 -8.57
CA ARG A 75 13.16 -15.05 -7.48
C ARG A 75 13.80 -14.32 -6.29
N LEU A 76 14.77 -13.44 -6.56
CA LEU A 76 15.43 -12.64 -5.53
C LEU A 76 14.48 -11.66 -4.83
N GLU A 77 13.54 -11.06 -5.56
CA GLU A 77 12.47 -10.24 -4.98
C GLU A 77 11.68 -11.03 -3.93
N MET A 78 11.23 -12.24 -4.28
CA MET A 78 10.46 -13.11 -3.39
C MET A 78 11.27 -13.58 -2.19
N GLU A 79 12.56 -13.87 -2.37
CA GLU A 79 13.47 -14.20 -1.28
C GLU A 79 13.69 -13.03 -0.31
N ARG A 80 13.69 -11.78 -0.79
CA ARG A 80 13.94 -10.59 0.05
C ARG A 80 12.71 -10.10 0.80
N ASN A 81 11.49 -10.32 0.27
CA ASN A 81 10.26 -9.73 0.77
C ASN A 81 9.22 -10.76 1.28
N HIS A 82 9.69 -11.83 1.94
CA HIS A 82 8.85 -12.91 2.52
C HIS A 82 8.24 -12.59 3.89
#